data_AF-A0A0A2EZ31-F1
#
_entry.id   AF-A0A0A2EZ31-F1
#
_cell.length_a   1.000
_cell.length_b   1.000
_cell.length_c   1.000
_cell.angle_alpha   90.00
_cell.angle_beta   90.00
_cell.angle_gamma   90.00
#
_symmetry.space_group_name_H-M   'P 1'
#
loop_
_entity.id
_entity.type
_entity.pdbx_description
1 polymer ?
#
loop_
_entity_poly.entity_id
_entity_poly.type
_entity_poly.pdbx_seq_one_letter_code
_entity_poly.pdbx_strand_id
1 'polypeptide(L)'
;MNRLIVYGSFAVVILLLYAIKKLFLDKIKNQVLRYILAMAVSYAVLIVFVIIGIENEVIGLAFQKTLFYFRSGGVGIPPIMIMVVVPALYSIFFIGYFKKDLSPEERWKVSKRVMLSVFVNGILSFVLLMLFYRSYYFGYSLSKQWSLIKASCEYIDWRFLPPFVGLMALFVYIMKREHFKQYKKDKK
;
A
#
# COMPACT_ATOMS: atom_id res chain seq x y z
N MET A 1 -25.85 6.33 -4.53
CA MET A 1 -25.27 5.70 -5.73
C MET A 1 -23.74 5.62 -5.68
N ASN A 2 -23.03 6.75 -5.55
CA ASN A 2 -21.54 6.79 -5.57
C ASN A 2 -20.86 5.87 -4.53
N ARG A 3 -21.36 5.84 -3.28
CA ARG A 3 -20.81 4.94 -2.25
C ARG A 3 -20.92 3.47 -2.62
N LEU A 4 -22.02 3.07 -3.27
CA LEU A 4 -22.26 1.68 -3.65
C LEU A 4 -21.32 1.25 -4.78
N ILE A 5 -21.05 2.15 -5.73
CA ILE A 5 -20.01 1.95 -6.76
C ILE A 5 -18.64 1.79 -6.11
N VAL A 6 -18.29 2.67 -5.16
CA VAL A 6 -17.00 2.61 -4.47
C VAL A 6 -16.84 1.30 -3.68
N TYR A 7 -17.81 0.94 -2.85
CA TYR A 7 -17.78 -0.32 -2.09
C TYR A 7 -17.79 -1.55 -3.00
N GLY A 8 -18.57 -1.52 -4.08
CA GLY A 8 -18.60 -2.57 -5.10
C GLY A 8 -17.24 -2.76 -5.75
N SER A 9 -16.58 -1.67 -6.15
CA SER A 9 -15.22 -1.69 -6.69
C SER A 9 -14.21 -2.32 -5.71
N PHE A 10 -14.26 -1.96 -4.42
CA PHE A 10 -13.42 -2.61 -3.42
C PHE A 10 -13.73 -4.09 -3.27
N ALA A 11 -15.01 -4.48 -3.23
CA ALA A 11 -15.41 -5.87 -3.12
C ALA A 11 -14.90 -6.70 -4.30
N VAL A 12 -15.00 -6.18 -5.53
CA VAL A 12 -14.46 -6.84 -6.73
C VAL A 12 -12.94 -7.02 -6.62
N VAL A 13 -12.21 -5.97 -6.23
CA VAL A 13 -10.74 -6.05 -6.06
C VAL A 13 -10.36 -7.09 -4.99
N ILE A 14 -11.04 -7.08 -3.84
CA ILE A 14 -10.79 -8.02 -2.74
C ILE A 14 -11.07 -9.47 -3.20
N LEU A 15 -12.21 -9.69 -3.85
CA LEU A 15 -12.60 -11.01 -4.35
C LEU A 15 -11.64 -11.50 -5.44
N LEU A 16 -11.22 -10.62 -6.34
CA LEU A 16 -10.25 -10.95 -7.39
C LEU A 16 -8.90 -11.35 -6.80
N LEU A 17 -8.35 -10.55 -5.89
CA LEU A 17 -7.08 -10.87 -5.21
C LEU A 17 -7.19 -12.16 -4.39
N TYR A 18 -8.31 -12.37 -3.70
CA TYR A 18 -8.58 -13.61 -2.98
C TYR A 18 -8.64 -14.83 -3.91
N ALA A 19 -9.33 -14.72 -5.04
CA ALA A 19 -9.44 -15.78 -6.03
C ALA A 19 -8.06 -16.11 -6.63
N ILE A 20 -7.28 -15.11 -7.03
CA ILE A 20 -5.92 -15.30 -7.56
C ILE A 20 -5.02 -15.97 -6.51
N LYS A 21 -5.10 -15.51 -5.25
CA LYS A 21 -4.39 -16.14 -4.14
C LYS A 21 -4.70 -17.64 -4.05
N LYS A 22 -5.99 -17.98 -3.95
CA LYS A 22 -6.46 -19.35 -3.70
C LYS A 22 -6.24 -20.28 -4.89
N LEU A 23 -6.47 -19.80 -6.12
CA LEU A 23 -6.42 -20.62 -7.33
C LEU A 23 -5.00 -20.83 -7.87
N PHE A 24 -4.11 -19.84 -7.70
CA PHE A 24 -2.79 -19.85 -8.30
C PHE A 24 -1.67 -19.72 -7.26
N LEU A 25 -1.65 -18.62 -6.49
CA LEU A 25 -0.46 -18.29 -5.67
C LEU A 25 -0.23 -19.30 -4.54
N ASP A 26 -1.28 -19.80 -3.89
CA ASP A 26 -1.17 -20.79 -2.81
C ASP A 26 -0.59 -22.13 -3.30
N LYS A 27 -0.68 -22.45 -4.60
CA LYS A 27 -0.08 -23.67 -5.19
C LYS A 27 1.44 -23.57 -5.34
N ILE A 28 2.02 -22.37 -5.28
CA ILE A 28 3.45 -22.15 -5.46
C ILE A 28 4.19 -22.47 -4.15
N LYS A 29 5.05 -23.50 -4.19
CA LYS A 29 5.87 -23.91 -3.04
C LYS A 29 6.98 -22.91 -2.69
N ASN A 30 7.60 -22.28 -3.70
CA ASN A 30 8.66 -21.30 -3.48
C ASN A 30 8.07 -20.00 -2.92
N GLN A 31 8.43 -19.69 -1.67
CA GLN A 31 7.93 -18.51 -0.96
C GLN A 31 8.33 -17.19 -1.63
N VAL A 32 9.55 -17.08 -2.15
CA VAL A 32 10.05 -15.85 -2.80
C VAL A 32 9.30 -15.62 -4.11
N LEU A 33 9.20 -16.65 -4.95
CA LEU A 33 8.47 -16.57 -6.22
C LEU A 33 7.00 -16.22 -5.99
N ARG A 34 6.37 -16.88 -5.01
CA ARG A 34 4.98 -16.61 -4.63
C ARG A 34 4.79 -15.14 -4.20
N TYR A 35 5.71 -14.61 -3.41
CA TYR A 35 5.68 -13.21 -2.99
C TYR A 35 5.84 -12.26 -4.18
N ILE A 36 6.83 -12.47 -5.05
CA ILE A 36 7.06 -11.62 -6.24
C ILE A 36 5.83 -11.59 -7.14
N LEU A 37 5.24 -12.76 -7.43
CA LEU A 37 4.03 -12.85 -8.25
C LEU A 37 2.83 -12.20 -7.57
N ALA A 38 2.67 -12.37 -6.25
CA ALA A 38 1.62 -11.69 -5.49
C ALA A 38 1.75 -10.17 -5.60
N MET A 39 2.97 -9.64 -5.51
CA MET A 39 3.22 -8.20 -5.65
C MET A 39 2.91 -7.74 -7.07
N ALA A 40 3.42 -8.43 -8.10
CA ALA A 40 3.14 -8.13 -9.51
C ALA A 40 1.63 -8.08 -9.79
N VAL A 41 0.86 -9.05 -9.29
CA VAL A 41 -0.61 -9.07 -9.42
C VAL A 41 -1.23 -7.87 -8.73
N SER A 42 -0.84 -7.56 -7.49
CA SER A 42 -1.43 -6.42 -6.76
C SER A 42 -1.16 -5.07 -7.42
N TYR A 43 0.04 -4.88 -7.98
CA TYR A 43 0.38 -3.69 -8.75
C TYR A 43 -0.37 -3.62 -10.07
N ALA A 44 -0.52 -4.74 -10.78
CA ALA A 44 -1.32 -4.80 -12.00
C ALA A 44 -2.79 -4.45 -11.73
N VAL A 45 -3.37 -4.97 -10.65
CA VAL A 45 -4.73 -4.62 -10.22
C VAL A 45 -4.84 -3.12 -9.90
N LEU A 46 -3.86 -2.55 -9.20
CA LEU A 46 -3.83 -1.11 -8.93
C LEU A 46 -3.78 -0.28 -10.22
N ILE A 47 -2.94 -0.66 -11.18
CA ILE A 47 -2.85 0.01 -12.49
C ILE A 47 -4.18 -0.07 -13.24
N VAL A 48 -4.72 -1.28 -13.41
CA VAL A 48 -6.00 -1.48 -14.13
C VAL A 48 -7.12 -0.70 -13.46
N PHE A 49 -7.16 -0.69 -12.13
CA PHE A 49 -8.15 0.06 -11.37
C PHE A 49 -8.06 1.57 -11.66
N VAL A 50 -6.84 2.10 -11.74
CA VAL A 50 -6.60 3.52 -12.07
C VAL A 50 -7.00 3.83 -13.50
N ILE A 51 -6.66 2.98 -14.47
CA ILE A 51 -7.10 3.13 -15.87
C ILE A 51 -8.63 3.20 -15.93
N ILE A 52 -9.32 2.26 -15.28
CA ILE A 52 -10.80 2.25 -15.23
C ILE A 52 -11.34 3.55 -14.63
N GLY A 53 -10.70 4.07 -13.58
CA GLY A 53 -11.11 5.34 -12.96
C GLY A 53 -10.89 6.57 -13.84
N ILE A 54 -9.95 6.52 -14.78
CA ILE A 54 -9.68 7.59 -15.75
C ILE A 54 -10.64 7.49 -16.94
N GLU A 55 -10.82 6.29 -17.50
CA GLU A 55 -11.64 6.05 -18.69
C GLU A 55 -13.15 6.09 -18.40
N ASN A 56 -13.55 5.74 -17.17
CA ASN A 56 -14.96 5.69 -16.80
C ASN A 56 -15.32 6.85 -15.87
N GLU A 57 -15.97 7.87 -16.44
CA GLU A 57 -16.40 9.06 -15.71
C GLU A 57 -17.27 8.75 -14.49
N VAL A 58 -18.14 7.72 -14.57
CA VAL A 58 -19.03 7.33 -13.46
C VAL A 58 -18.22 6.83 -12.28
N ILE A 59 -17.21 5.98 -12.52
CA ILE A 59 -16.33 5.44 -11.48
C ILE A 59 -15.40 6.54 -10.97
N GLY A 60 -14.79 7.33 -11.85
CA GLY A 60 -13.93 8.46 -11.48
C GLY A 60 -14.65 9.47 -10.58
N LEU A 61 -15.85 9.92 -10.98
CA LEU A 61 -16.67 10.84 -10.19
C LEU A 61 -17.14 10.22 -8.88
N ALA A 62 -17.48 8.93 -8.86
CA ALA A 62 -17.86 8.25 -7.62
C ALA A 62 -16.70 8.21 -6.62
N PHE A 63 -15.46 7.97 -7.09
CA PHE A 63 -14.25 7.96 -6.27
C PHE A 63 -13.81 9.36 -5.81
N GLN A 64 -14.04 10.40 -6.62
CA GLN A 64 -13.76 11.79 -6.23
C GLN A 64 -14.77 12.35 -5.22
N LYS A 65 -16.07 12.04 -5.40
CA LYS A 65 -17.16 12.57 -4.56
C LYS A 65 -17.37 11.80 -3.25
N THR A 66 -16.76 10.63 -3.12
CA THR A 66 -16.86 9.82 -1.90
C THR A 66 -15.68 10.11 -0.99
N LEU A 67 -15.94 10.32 0.30
CA LEU A 67 -14.94 10.40 1.35
C LEU A 67 -15.27 9.37 2.42
N PHE A 68 -14.24 8.65 2.88
CA PHE A 68 -14.36 7.77 4.03
C PHE A 68 -13.98 8.52 5.30
N TYR A 69 -14.91 8.59 6.23
CA TYR A 69 -14.68 9.20 7.53
C TYR A 69 -14.35 8.13 8.55
N PHE A 70 -13.18 8.23 9.17
CA PHE A 70 -12.87 7.43 10.35
C PHE A 70 -13.48 8.07 11.59
N ARG A 71 -14.07 7.24 12.46
CA ARG A 71 -14.87 7.65 13.63
C ARG A 71 -14.10 8.43 14.71
N SER A 72 -12.77 8.60 14.59
CA SER A 72 -11.90 9.20 15.62
C SER A 72 -11.20 10.51 15.24
N GLY A 73 -11.57 11.15 14.13
CA GLY A 73 -11.00 12.44 13.74
C GLY A 73 -11.47 12.74 12.33
N GLY A 74 -12.21 13.84 12.14
CA GLY A 74 -13.03 14.15 10.96
C GLY A 74 -12.29 14.34 9.62
N VAL A 75 -11.15 13.68 9.41
CA VAL A 75 -10.39 13.63 8.16
C VAL A 75 -11.07 12.63 7.23
N GLY A 76 -11.71 13.16 6.18
CA GLY A 76 -12.21 12.35 5.08
C GLY A 76 -11.05 11.85 4.22
N ILE A 77 -10.92 10.54 4.07
CA ILE A 77 -9.89 9.92 3.22
C ILE A 77 -10.52 9.60 1.85
N PRO A 78 -9.94 10.09 0.75
CA PRO A 78 -10.36 9.71 -0.59
C PRO A 78 -10.19 8.20 -0.83
N PRO A 79 -11.17 7.49 -1.40
CA PRO A 79 -11.09 6.07 -1.73
C PRO A 79 -9.85 5.69 -2.55
N ILE A 80 -9.39 6.58 -3.42
CA ILE A 80 -8.18 6.34 -4.22
C ILE A 80 -6.93 6.17 -3.33
N MET A 81 -6.83 6.88 -2.20
CA MET A 81 -5.73 6.71 -1.25
C MET A 81 -5.76 5.33 -0.58
N ILE A 82 -6.95 4.74 -0.41
CA ILE A 82 -7.10 3.38 0.11
C ILE A 82 -6.66 2.35 -0.93
N MET A 83 -6.93 2.58 -2.22
CA MET A 83 -6.45 1.68 -3.28
C MET A 83 -4.92 1.67 -3.37
N VAL A 84 -4.26 2.81 -3.16
CA VAL A 84 -2.77 2.91 -3.17
C VAL A 84 -2.12 1.97 -2.15
N VAL A 85 -2.77 1.69 -1.02
CA VAL A 85 -2.21 0.81 0.01
C VAL A 85 -2.49 -0.68 -0.21
N VAL A 86 -3.22 -1.04 -1.28
CA VAL A 86 -3.59 -2.44 -1.56
C VAL A 86 -2.36 -3.35 -1.72
N PRO A 87 -1.31 -3.01 -2.49
CA PRO A 87 -0.10 -3.84 -2.58
C PRO A 87 0.57 -4.06 -1.21
N ALA A 88 0.60 -3.01 -0.38
CA ALA A 88 1.17 -3.08 0.96
C ALA A 88 0.34 -3.99 1.90
N LEU A 89 -0.99 -3.90 1.87
CA LEU A 89 -1.85 -4.78 2.66
C LEU A 89 -1.79 -6.23 2.17
N TYR A 90 -1.74 -6.43 0.85
CA TYR A 90 -1.68 -7.75 0.25
C TYR A 90 -0.38 -8.48 0.62
N SER A 91 0.74 -7.76 0.76
CA SER A 91 2.05 -8.34 1.07
C SER A 91 2.10 -9.07 2.43
N ILE A 92 1.29 -8.63 3.40
CA ILE A 92 1.19 -9.22 4.74
C ILE A 92 0.81 -10.71 4.66
N PHE A 93 -0.10 -11.07 3.74
CA PHE A 93 -0.58 -12.44 3.58
C PHE A 93 0.50 -13.40 3.06
N PHE A 94 1.51 -12.90 2.34
CA PHE A 94 2.53 -13.74 1.69
C PHE A 94 3.83 -13.86 2.49
N ILE A 95 4.05 -12.96 3.45
CA ILE A 95 5.24 -12.99 4.32
C ILE A 95 5.05 -13.95 5.51
N GLY A 96 3.82 -14.38 5.77
CA GLY A 96 3.50 -15.38 6.80
C GLY A 96 3.22 -14.79 8.17
N TYR A 97 2.75 -13.54 8.24
CA TYR A 97 2.35 -12.86 9.48
C TYR A 97 1.31 -13.66 10.29
N PHE A 98 0.42 -14.36 9.60
CA PHE A 98 -0.68 -15.12 10.22
C PHE A 98 -0.32 -16.57 10.63
N LYS A 99 0.96 -16.98 10.52
CA LYS A 99 1.38 -18.32 10.98
C LYS A 99 1.22 -18.41 12.51
N LYS A 100 0.53 -19.46 13.00
CA LYS A 100 0.10 -19.55 14.39
C LYS A 100 1.14 -20.13 15.36
N ASP A 101 2.21 -20.77 14.89
CA ASP A 101 3.14 -21.53 15.75
C ASP A 101 4.60 -21.05 15.66
N LEU A 102 4.82 -19.73 15.56
CA LEU A 102 6.16 -19.15 15.49
C LEU A 102 6.74 -18.91 16.88
N SER A 103 8.02 -19.25 17.07
CA SER A 103 8.78 -18.84 18.26
C SER A 103 8.82 -17.31 18.38
N PRO A 104 9.09 -16.74 19.57
CA PRO A 104 9.20 -15.29 19.75
C PRO A 104 10.19 -14.63 18.78
N GLU A 105 11.35 -15.26 18.57
CA GLU A 105 12.39 -14.78 17.65
C GLU A 105 11.95 -14.85 16.19
N GLU A 106 11.30 -15.95 15.78
CA GLU A 106 10.81 -16.13 14.42
C GLU A 106 9.67 -15.16 14.12
N ARG A 107 8.76 -14.95 15.08
CA ARG A 107 7.68 -13.97 15.00
C ARG A 107 8.24 -12.56 14.82
N TRP A 108 9.33 -12.21 15.51
CA TRP A 108 10.01 -10.93 15.32
C TRP A 108 10.63 -10.81 13.94
N LYS A 109 11.31 -11.86 13.46
CA LYS A 109 11.89 -11.91 12.11
C LYS A 109 10.82 -11.72 11.02
N VAL A 110 9.66 -12.35 11.18
CA VAL A 110 8.50 -12.18 10.29
C VAL A 110 7.95 -10.76 10.39
N SER A 111 7.77 -10.23 11.59
CA SER A 111 7.23 -8.87 11.80
C SER A 111 8.10 -7.80 11.15
N LYS A 112 9.43 -7.89 11.29
CA LYS A 112 10.37 -6.99 10.58
C LYS A 112 10.22 -7.05 9.06
N ARG A 113 10.06 -8.25 8.50
CA ARG A 113 9.86 -8.43 7.05
C ARG A 113 8.53 -7.84 6.60
N VAL A 114 7.46 -8.03 7.37
CA VAL A 114 6.14 -7.44 7.09
C VAL A 114 6.23 -5.93 7.13
N MET A 115 6.79 -5.35 8.18
CA MET A 115 6.94 -3.90 8.31
C MET A 115 7.75 -3.30 7.15
N LEU A 116 8.90 -3.90 6.83
CA LEU A 116 9.71 -3.45 5.70
C LEU A 116 8.95 -3.58 4.36
N SER A 117 8.26 -4.69 4.16
CA SER A 117 7.48 -4.93 2.94
C SER A 117 6.31 -3.95 2.80
N VAL A 118 5.55 -3.72 3.86
CA VAL A 118 4.44 -2.75 3.87
C VAL A 118 4.97 -1.35 3.54
N PHE A 119 6.09 -0.95 4.17
CA PHE A 119 6.73 0.34 3.92
C PHE A 119 7.20 0.49 2.47
N VAL A 120 7.98 -0.48 1.97
CA VAL A 120 8.51 -0.47 0.60
C VAL A 120 7.39 -0.50 -0.43
N ASN A 121 6.39 -1.38 -0.27
CA ASN A 121 5.28 -1.46 -1.21
C ASN A 121 4.36 -0.23 -1.15
N GLY A 122 4.25 0.42 0.02
CA GLY A 122 3.61 1.72 0.13
C GLY A 122 4.30 2.75 -0.77
N ILE A 123 5.61 2.94 -0.61
CA ILE A 123 6.40 3.87 -1.44
C ILE A 123 6.32 3.51 -2.92
N LEU A 124 6.53 2.23 -3.27
CA LEU A 124 6.50 1.77 -4.65
C LEU A 124 5.13 2.00 -5.30
N SER A 125 4.03 1.88 -4.56
CA SER A 125 2.69 2.18 -5.09
C SER A 125 2.56 3.65 -5.47
N PHE A 126 3.05 4.58 -4.64
CA PHE A 126 3.07 6.01 -4.97
C PHE A 126 3.96 6.30 -6.18
N VAL A 127 5.18 5.76 -6.20
CA VAL A 127 6.13 5.94 -7.32
C VAL A 127 5.53 5.39 -8.61
N LEU A 128 4.95 4.18 -8.57
CA LEU A 128 4.30 3.55 -9.71
C LEU A 128 3.20 4.43 -10.27
N LEU A 129 2.29 4.93 -9.44
CA LEU A 129 1.19 5.78 -9.91
C LEU A 129 1.68 7.10 -10.46
N MET A 130 2.71 7.70 -9.85
CA MET A 130 3.31 8.93 -10.34
C MET A 130 3.91 8.74 -11.75
N LEU A 131 4.68 7.67 -11.95
CA LEU A 131 5.28 7.33 -13.23
C LEU A 131 4.22 6.93 -14.27
N PHE A 132 3.31 6.04 -13.89
CA PHE A 132 2.27 5.48 -14.74
C PHE A 132 1.29 6.56 -15.22
N TYR A 133 0.74 7.37 -14.30
CA TYR A 133 -0.32 8.33 -14.61
C TYR A 133 0.12 9.33 -15.68
N ARG A 134 1.23 10.06 -15.47
CA ARG A 134 1.61 11.13 -16.42
C ARG A 134 2.46 10.65 -17.59
N SER A 135 3.40 9.73 -17.38
CA SER A 135 4.37 9.38 -18.41
C SER A 135 3.86 8.29 -19.32
N TYR A 136 3.33 7.21 -18.75
CA TYR A 136 2.84 6.10 -19.55
C TYR A 136 1.46 6.41 -20.16
N TYR A 137 0.53 6.93 -19.37
CA TYR A 137 -0.85 7.11 -19.82
C TYR A 137 -1.09 8.43 -20.56
N PHE A 138 -0.51 9.56 -20.11
CA PHE A 138 -0.62 10.86 -20.81
C PHE A 138 0.58 11.24 -21.69
N GLY A 139 1.57 10.35 -21.84
CA GLY A 139 2.72 10.56 -22.76
C GLY A 139 3.72 11.64 -22.32
N TYR A 140 3.74 12.04 -21.04
CA TYR A 140 4.74 13.01 -20.57
C TYR A 140 6.13 12.36 -20.58
N SER A 141 7.15 13.11 -21.01
CA SER A 141 8.53 12.66 -20.88
C SER A 141 8.91 12.52 -19.40
N LEU A 142 9.77 11.54 -19.08
CA LEU A 142 10.33 11.38 -17.74
C LEU A 142 11.04 12.65 -17.26
N SER A 143 11.65 13.42 -18.18
CA SER A 143 12.25 14.73 -17.87
C SER A 143 11.22 15.75 -17.37
N LYS A 144 10.01 15.76 -17.93
CA LYS A 144 8.93 16.67 -17.53
C LYS A 144 8.26 16.23 -16.23
N GLN A 145 8.24 14.93 -15.93
CA GLN A 145 7.86 14.46 -14.60
C GLN A 145 8.91 14.83 -13.55
N TRP A 146 10.18 14.66 -13.86
CA TRP A 146 11.28 15.00 -12.96
C TRP A 146 11.30 16.50 -12.63
N SER A 147 11.06 17.36 -13.64
CA SER A 147 10.94 18.80 -13.39
C SER A 147 9.72 19.14 -12.53
N LEU A 148 8.58 18.47 -12.73
CA LEU A 148 7.41 18.63 -11.87
C LEU A 148 7.66 18.16 -10.44
N ILE A 149 8.38 17.05 -10.23
CA ILE A 149 8.75 16.58 -8.88
C ILE A 149 9.69 17.59 -8.20
N LYS A 150 10.69 18.10 -8.93
CA LYS A 150 11.59 19.15 -8.42
C LYS A 150 10.80 20.41 -8.03
N ALA A 151 9.93 20.88 -8.91
CA ALA A 151 9.05 22.00 -8.62
C ALA A 151 8.16 21.70 -7.41
N SER A 152 7.59 20.48 -7.33
CA SER A 152 6.79 20.06 -6.17
C SER A 152 7.58 20.14 -4.87
N CYS A 153 8.86 19.79 -4.87
CA CYS A 153 9.74 19.93 -3.70
C CYS A 153 10.00 21.40 -3.31
N GLU A 154 10.00 22.32 -4.28
CA GLU A 154 10.08 23.77 -4.02
C GLU A 154 8.77 24.31 -3.42
N TYR A 155 7.64 23.69 -3.75
CA TYR A 155 6.31 24.00 -3.21
C TYR A 155 5.88 23.07 -2.06
N ILE A 156 6.77 22.19 -1.57
CA ILE A 156 6.49 21.42 -0.35
C ILE A 156 6.40 22.46 0.76
N ASP A 157 5.19 22.63 1.29
CA ASP A 157 5.01 23.40 2.50
C ASP A 157 5.78 22.66 3.61
N TRP A 158 6.87 23.28 4.05
CA TRP A 158 7.80 22.75 5.04
C TRP A 158 7.10 22.35 6.34
N ARG A 159 5.86 22.83 6.57
CA ARG A 159 5.00 22.40 7.68
C ARG A 159 4.65 20.90 7.64
N PHE A 160 4.67 20.24 6.48
CA PHE A 160 4.40 18.81 6.34
C PHE A 160 5.64 17.93 6.51
N LEU A 161 6.85 18.52 6.50
CA LEU A 161 8.11 17.78 6.68
C LEU A 161 8.30 17.28 8.12
N PRO A 162 8.09 18.08 9.19
CA PRO A 162 8.19 17.59 10.57
C PRO A 162 7.23 16.45 10.92
N PRO A 163 5.93 16.45 10.51
CA PRO A 163 5.04 15.31 10.68
C PRO A 163 5.53 14.05 9.97
N PHE A 164 6.08 14.17 8.75
CA PHE A 164 6.65 13.06 8.01
C PHE A 164 7.90 12.48 8.69
N VAL A 165 8.82 13.34 9.11
CA VAL A 165 10.00 12.95 9.90
C VAL A 165 9.58 12.34 11.24
N GLY A 166 8.55 12.89 11.87
CA GLY A 166 7.94 12.37 13.10
C GLY A 166 7.34 10.98 12.90
N LEU A 167 6.67 10.72 11.78
CA LEU A 167 6.19 9.39 11.40
C LEU A 167 7.33 8.40 11.17
N MET A 168 8.41 8.82 10.51
CA MET A 168 9.61 8.01 10.33
C MET A 168 10.30 7.70 11.67
N ALA A 169 10.43 8.70 12.54
CA ALA A 169 10.98 8.54 13.88
C ALA A 169 10.09 7.66 14.76
N LEU A 170 8.76 7.79 14.66
CA LEU A 170 7.78 6.95 15.35
C LEU A 170 7.86 5.51 14.84
N PHE A 171 8.00 5.29 13.54
CA PHE A 171 8.22 3.97 12.96
C PHE A 171 9.50 3.32 13.51
N VAL A 172 10.62 4.05 13.51
CA VAL A 172 11.88 3.60 14.11
C VAL A 172 11.73 3.37 15.63
N TYR A 173 10.97 4.22 16.31
CA TYR A 173 10.70 4.09 17.74
C TYR A 173 9.85 2.85 18.05
N ILE A 174 8.80 2.59 17.28
CA ILE A 174 7.97 1.39 17.41
C ILE A 174 8.85 0.15 17.19
N MET A 175 9.66 0.14 16.11
CA MET A 175 10.65 -0.89 15.84
C MET A 175 11.60 -1.13 17.04
N LYS A 176 12.14 -0.06 17.62
CA LYS A 176 13.07 -0.13 18.76
C LYS A 176 12.37 -0.56 20.05
N ARG A 177 11.19 -0.01 20.35
CA ARG A 177 10.40 -0.33 21.55
C ARG A 177 9.95 -1.78 21.55
N GLU A 178 9.49 -2.28 20.41
CA GLU A 178 9.06 -3.66 20.25
C GLU A 178 10.24 -4.64 20.38
N HIS A 179 11.40 -4.29 19.82
CA HIS A 179 12.67 -4.99 20.06
C HIS A 179 13.03 -5.08 21.56
N PHE A 180 12.95 -3.96 22.31
CA PHE A 180 13.29 -3.96 23.74
C PHE A 180 12.26 -4.69 24.63
N LYS A 181 10.97 -4.67 24.27
CA LYS A 181 9.95 -5.44 24.99
C LYS A 181 10.20 -6.95 24.92
N GLN A 182 10.73 -7.44 23.81
CA GLN A 182 11.07 -8.84 23.62
C GLN A 182 12.40 -9.21 24.30
N TYR A 183 13.43 -8.36 24.21
CA TYR A 183 14.70 -8.58 24.92
C TYR A 183 14.53 -8.71 26.45
N LYS A 184 13.55 -8.01 27.03
CA LYS A 184 13.19 -8.16 28.45
C LYS A 184 12.39 -9.44 28.77
N LYS A 185 11.74 -10.05 27.78
CA LYS A 185 11.03 -11.34 27.92
C LYS A 185 11.97 -12.53 27.83
N ASP A 186 13.02 -12.45 27.01
CA ASP A 186 14.03 -13.53 26.86
C ASP A 186 15.04 -13.58 28.03
N LYS A 187 15.06 -12.56 28.90
CA LYS A 187 15.90 -12.49 30.11
C LYS A 187 15.19 -12.92 31.41
N LYS A 188 13.94 -13.39 31.33
CA LYS A 188 13.19 -13.97 32.44
C LYS A 188 13.00 -15.46 32.20
#